data_AF-A0AAW1UKC1-F1
#
_entry.id   AF-A0AAW1UKC1-F1
#
_cell.length_a   1.000
_cell.length_b   1.000
_cell.length_c   1.000
_cell.angle_alpha   90.00
_cell.angle_beta   90.00
_cell.angle_gamma   90.00
#
_symmetry.space_group_name_H-M   'P 1'
#
loop_
_entity.id
_entity.type
_entity.pdbx_description
1 polymer ?
#
loop_
_entity_poly.entity_id
_entity_poly.type
_entity_poly.pdbx_seq_one_letter_code
_entity_poly.pdbx_strand_id
1 'polypeptide(L)'
;MKTCINYEKVRSDLRNTNWYDCEDMGDVNCFTDSFIHKLTDTITNNTTTVNINNRKAGKESWITPFHIKSINKKNEMYKKLRRSPENAEILNEYLQHKKVLKKLIIEAKKITSRNSY
;
A
#
# COMPACT_ATOMS: atom_id res chain seq x y z
N MET A 1 -6.76 3.53 2.96
CA MET A 1 -7.67 2.71 3.78
C MET A 1 -7.23 1.26 3.63
N LYS A 2 -7.11 0.50 4.72
CA LYS A 2 -6.76 -0.93 4.65
C LYS A 2 -7.80 -1.73 5.42
N THR A 3 -8.27 -2.81 4.81
CA THR A 3 -9.17 -3.77 5.44
C THR A 3 -8.35 -4.75 6.26
N CYS A 4 -8.71 -4.93 7.52
CA CYS A 4 -8.08 -5.88 8.43
C CYS A 4 -9.14 -6.81 9.00
N ILE A 5 -8.94 -8.12 8.86
CA ILE A 5 -9.80 -9.16 9.39
C ILE A 5 -9.18 -9.68 10.69
N ASN A 6 -9.96 -9.73 11.77
CA ASN A 6 -9.53 -10.35 13.01
C ASN A 6 -9.81 -11.86 12.97
N TYR A 7 -8.86 -12.64 12.48
CA TYR A 7 -9.02 -14.08 12.29
C TYR A 7 -9.28 -14.86 13.59
N GLU A 8 -8.69 -14.45 14.72
CA GLU A 8 -8.93 -15.11 16.01
C GLU A 8 -10.37 -14.91 16.49
N LYS A 9 -10.91 -13.70 16.29
CA LYS A 9 -12.29 -13.41 16.63
C LYS A 9 -13.27 -14.11 15.68
N VAL A 10 -12.99 -14.11 14.37
CA VAL A 10 -13.74 -14.93 13.39
C VAL A 10 -13.76 -16.40 13.82
N ARG A 11 -12.62 -16.96 14.21
CA ARG A 11 -12.51 -18.35 14.64
C ARG A 11 -13.31 -18.64 15.90
N SER A 12 -13.31 -17.72 16.86
CA SER A 12 -14.12 -17.82 18.07
C SER A 12 -15.61 -17.75 17.75
N ASP A 13 -16.03 -16.80 16.92
CA ASP A 13 -17.43 -16.58 16.57
C ASP A 13 -17.99 -17.75 15.75
N LEU A 14 -17.23 -18.28 14.78
CA LEU A 14 -17.63 -19.48 14.01
C LEU A 14 -17.78 -20.73 14.89
N ARG A 15 -16.95 -20.87 15.94
CA ARG A 15 -17.06 -21.98 16.90
C ARG A 15 -18.29 -21.87 17.80
N ASN A 16 -18.70 -20.65 18.11
CA ASN A 16 -19.88 -20.37 18.96
C ASN A 16 -21.17 -20.21 18.15
N THR A 17 -21.07 -20.23 16.82
CA THR A 17 -22.23 -20.12 15.93
C THR A 17 -23.04 -21.41 16.02
N ASN A 18 -24.36 -21.27 16.21
CA ASN A 18 -25.28 -22.39 16.10
C ASN A 18 -25.50 -22.73 14.61
N TRP A 19 -25.08 -23.93 14.21
CA TRP A 19 -25.23 -24.44 12.85
C TRP A 19 -26.49 -25.30 12.68
N TYR A 20 -27.13 -25.73 13.77
CA TYR A 20 -28.31 -26.58 13.74
C TYR A 20 -29.51 -25.92 13.03
N ASP A 21 -29.63 -24.58 13.08
CA ASP A 21 -30.69 -23.86 12.35
C ASP A 21 -30.58 -24.01 10.82
N CYS A 22 -29.40 -24.40 10.31
CA CYS A 22 -29.23 -24.70 8.90
C CYS A 22 -29.69 -26.13 8.60
N GLU A 23 -29.38 -27.10 9.45
CA GLU A 23 -29.67 -28.53 9.24
C GLU A 23 -31.15 -28.87 9.16
N ASP A 24 -32.03 -28.08 9.79
CA ASP A 24 -33.49 -28.32 9.80
C ASP A 24 -34.19 -27.85 8.50
N MET A 25 -33.43 -27.33 7.53
CA MET A 25 -33.94 -26.92 6.22
C MET A 25 -33.99 -28.11 5.26
N GLY A 26 -35.20 -28.55 4.91
CA GLY A 26 -35.42 -29.67 3.97
C GLY A 26 -34.96 -29.43 2.53
N ASP A 27 -34.52 -28.21 2.19
CA ASP A 27 -33.96 -27.86 0.87
C ASP A 27 -32.46 -27.53 1.00
N VAL A 28 -31.64 -28.27 0.25
CA VAL A 28 -30.18 -28.14 0.17
C VAL A 28 -29.77 -26.75 -0.33
N ASN A 29 -30.56 -26.11 -1.18
CA ASN A 29 -30.28 -24.76 -1.66
C ASN A 29 -30.45 -23.74 -0.53
N CYS A 30 -31.55 -23.82 0.23
CA CYS A 30 -31.80 -22.96 1.39
C CYS A 30 -30.76 -23.16 2.50
N PHE A 31 -30.31 -24.40 2.72
CA PHE A 31 -29.19 -24.72 3.61
C PHE A 31 -27.92 -23.98 3.18
N THR A 32 -27.57 -24.10 1.90
CA THR A 32 -26.34 -23.53 1.33
C THR A 32 -26.36 -22.01 1.42
N ASP A 33 -27.48 -21.38 1.09
CA ASP A 33 -27.65 -19.94 1.17
C ASP A 33 -27.55 -19.43 2.62
N SER A 34 -28.19 -20.13 3.57
CA SER A 34 -28.14 -19.78 4.99
C SER A 34 -26.74 -19.94 5.58
N PHE A 35 -26.01 -20.97 5.14
CA PHE A 35 -24.62 -21.18 5.52
C PHE A 35 -23.71 -20.05 5.00
N ILE A 36 -23.83 -19.73 3.71
CA ILE A 36 -23.07 -18.64 3.07
C ILE A 36 -23.37 -17.31 3.75
N HIS A 37 -24.64 -17.06 4.09
CA HIS A 37 -25.06 -15.84 4.76
C HIS A 37 -24.44 -15.71 6.16
N LYS A 38 -24.58 -16.73 7.01
CA LYS A 38 -23.97 -16.75 8.36
C LYS A 38 -22.45 -16.59 8.33
N LEU A 39 -21.79 -17.23 7.36
CA LEU A 39 -20.34 -17.11 7.18
C LEU A 39 -19.94 -15.68 6.76
N THR A 40 -20.66 -15.12 5.80
CA THR A 40 -20.41 -13.76 5.29
C THR A 40 -20.63 -12.72 6.39
N ASP A 41 -21.68 -12.86 7.19
CA ASP A 41 -21.97 -11.97 8.31
C ASP A 41 -20.88 -12.05 9.38
N THR A 42 -20.44 -13.26 9.72
CA THR A 42 -19.37 -13.46 10.71
C THR A 42 -18.06 -12.82 10.26
N ILE A 43 -17.70 -12.95 8.98
CA ILE A 43 -16.50 -12.32 8.42
C ILE A 43 -16.66 -10.80 8.40
N THR A 44 -17.82 -10.29 7.98
CA THR A 44 -18.08 -8.84 7.87
C THR A 44 -18.05 -8.16 9.23
N ASN A 45 -18.68 -8.75 10.24
CA ASN A 45 -18.72 -8.23 11.62
C ASN A 45 -17.35 -8.20 12.30
N ASN A 46 -16.41 -9.04 11.83
CA ASN A 46 -15.04 -9.11 12.32
C ASN A 46 -14.03 -8.45 11.38
N THR A 47 -14.52 -7.82 10.33
CA THR A 47 -13.73 -7.02 9.41
C THR A 47 -13.79 -5.56 9.85
N THR A 48 -12.63 -4.98 10.08
CA THR A 48 -12.51 -3.56 10.42
C THR A 48 -11.77 -2.82 9.33
N THR A 49 -12.26 -1.61 9.07
CA THR A 49 -11.60 -0.69 8.16
C THR A 49 -10.69 0.22 8.98
N VAL A 50 -9.38 0.08 8.80
CA VAL A 50 -8.42 0.97 9.46
C VAL A 50 -7.94 2.05 8.50
N ASN A 51 -8.04 3.30 8.97
CA ASN A 51 -7.37 4.41 8.33
C ASN A 51 -5.88 4.29 8.61
N ILE A 52 -5.11 3.96 7.56
CA ILE A 52 -3.66 4.10 7.62
C ILE A 52 -3.38 5.59 7.72
N ASN A 53 -3.07 6.03 8.92
CA ASN A 53 -2.70 7.40 9.16
C ASN A 53 -1.38 7.62 8.42
N ASN A 54 -1.39 8.45 7.37
CA ASN A 54 -0.17 8.94 6.73
C ASN A 54 0.48 9.95 7.69
N ARG A 55 0.89 9.50 8.89
CA ARG A 55 1.85 10.25 9.69
C ARG A 55 3.01 10.48 8.75
N LYS A 56 3.25 11.74 8.39
CA LYS A 56 4.37 12.13 7.55
C LYS A 56 5.59 11.57 8.26
N ALA A 57 6.15 10.47 7.76
CA ALA A 57 7.41 9.97 8.24
C ALA A 57 8.34 11.19 8.29
N GLY A 58 9.00 11.42 9.43
CA GLY A 58 9.85 12.59 9.62
C GLY A 58 10.74 12.70 8.40
N LYS A 59 10.55 13.74 7.59
CA LYS A 59 11.38 13.92 6.40
C LYS A 59 12.80 14.05 6.91
N GLU A 60 13.70 13.21 6.40
CA GLU A 60 15.11 13.35 6.74
C GLU A 60 15.54 14.79 6.45
N SER A 61 16.32 15.37 7.37
CA SER A 61 16.61 16.81 7.39
C SER A 61 17.34 17.31 6.14
N TRP A 62 17.98 16.44 5.38
CA TRP A 62 18.60 16.78 4.08
C TRP A 62 17.59 16.89 2.92
N ILE A 63 16.35 16.39 3.07
CA ILE A 63 15.35 16.35 1.99
C ILE A 63 14.66 17.71 1.87
N THR A 64 15.11 18.49 0.89
CA THR A 64 14.47 19.79 0.56
C THR A 64 13.34 19.65 -0.46
N PRO A 65 12.42 20.63 -0.58
CA PRO A 65 11.41 20.65 -1.65
C PRO A 65 11.98 20.55 -3.07
N PHE A 66 13.21 21.04 -3.28
CA PHE A 66 13.91 20.95 -4.57
C PHE A 66 14.30 19.51 -4.92
N HIS A 67 14.73 18.73 -3.93
CA HIS A 67 15.00 17.29 -4.11
C HIS A 67 13.72 16.57 -4.53
N ILE A 68 12.59 16.88 -3.88
CA ILE A 68 11.29 16.29 -4.21
C ILE A 68 10.89 16.61 -5.65
N LYS A 69 11.01 17.89 -6.07
CA LYS A 69 10.75 18.30 -7.46
C LYS A 69 11.62 17.54 -8.46
N SER A 70 12.92 17.40 -8.18
CA SER A 70 13.85 16.67 -9.04
C SER A 70 13.56 15.16 -9.10
N ILE A 71 13.19 14.54 -7.99
CA ILE A 71 12.75 13.13 -7.94
C ILE A 71 11.50 12.94 -8.79
N ASN A 72 10.52 13.83 -8.67
CA ASN A 72 9.29 13.78 -9.46
C ASN A 72 9.59 13.95 -10.95
N LYS A 73 10.44 14.90 -11.33
CA LYS A 73 10.87 15.07 -12.73
C LYS A 73 11.52 13.81 -13.30
N LYS A 74 12.43 13.17 -12.54
CA LYS A 74 13.03 11.87 -12.92
C LYS A 74 11.96 10.79 -13.12
N ASN A 75 10.95 10.73 -12.25
CA ASN A 75 9.87 9.74 -12.34
C ASN A 75 8.99 9.98 -13.56
N GLU A 76 8.70 11.24 -13.91
CA GLU A 76 7.97 11.58 -15.13
C GLU A 76 8.76 11.18 -16.40
N MET A 77 10.08 11.44 -16.43
CA MET A 77 10.94 10.96 -17.52
C MET A 77 10.92 9.44 -17.65
N TYR A 78 10.98 8.72 -16.52
CA TYR A 78 10.89 7.26 -16.54
C TYR A 78 9.54 6.76 -17.08
N LYS A 79 8.43 7.42 -16.72
CA LYS A 79 7.11 7.11 -17.28
C LYS A 79 7.07 7.33 -18.79
N LYS A 80 7.69 8.42 -19.29
CA LYS A 80 7.80 8.70 -20.73
C LYS A 80 8.63 7.62 -21.43
N LEU A 81 9.79 7.27 -20.90
CA LEU A 81 10.65 6.23 -21.45
C LEU A 81 9.94 4.86 -21.50
N ARG A 82 9.16 4.52 -20.46
CA ARG A 82 8.38 3.28 -20.45
C ARG A 82 7.32 3.22 -21.55
N ARG A 83 6.80 4.37 -21.98
CA ARG A 83 5.83 4.47 -23.09
C ARG A 83 6.51 4.45 -24.46
N SER A 84 7.75 4.92 -24.54
CA SER A 84 8.50 5.03 -25.79
C SER A 84 9.97 4.62 -25.56
N PRO A 85 10.25 3.31 -25.46
CA PRO A 85 11.56 2.80 -25.06
C PRO A 85 12.66 3.04 -26.11
N GLU A 86 12.29 3.22 -27.38
CA GLU A 86 13.21 3.43 -28.50
C GLU A 86 13.69 4.88 -28.61
N ASN A 87 13.13 5.80 -27.82
CA ASN A 87 13.55 7.20 -27.84
C ASN A 87 14.87 7.39 -27.08
N ALA A 88 15.98 7.39 -27.83
CA ALA A 88 17.33 7.54 -27.30
C ALA A 88 17.58 8.91 -26.62
N GLU A 89 16.89 9.97 -27.05
CA GLU A 89 17.03 11.31 -26.45
C GLU A 89 16.46 11.32 -25.03
N ILE A 90 15.25 10.81 -24.85
CA ILE A 90 14.60 10.70 -23.54
C ILE A 90 15.41 9.79 -22.61
N LEU A 91 15.97 8.71 -23.14
CA LEU A 91 16.85 7.82 -22.39
C LEU A 91 18.10 8.56 -21.88
N ASN A 92 18.78 9.30 -22.77
CA ASN A 92 19.98 10.04 -22.41
C ASN A 92 19.67 11.15 -21.37
N GLU A 93 18.60 11.92 -21.58
CA GLU A 93 18.16 12.96 -20.64
C GLU A 93 17.85 12.36 -19.25
N TYR A 94 17.14 11.23 -19.22
CA TYR A 94 16.86 10.51 -17.98
C TYR A 94 18.14 10.06 -17.26
N LEU A 95 19.11 9.48 -17.99
CA LEU A 95 20.36 9.00 -17.42
C LEU A 95 21.20 10.15 -16.85
N GLN A 96 21.31 11.27 -17.58
CA GLN A 96 22.01 12.46 -17.10
C GLN A 96 21.33 13.02 -15.85
N HIS A 97 20.01 13.19 -15.88
CA HIS A 97 19.26 13.69 -14.74
C HIS A 97 19.39 12.77 -13.52
N LYS A 98 19.34 11.44 -13.71
CA LYS A 98 19.54 10.44 -12.65
C LYS A 98 20.94 10.56 -12.03
N LYS A 99 21.98 10.76 -12.85
CA LYS A 99 23.37 10.90 -12.39
C LYS A 99 23.56 12.17 -11.55
N VAL A 100 23.04 13.31 -12.02
CA VAL A 100 23.11 14.58 -11.28
C VAL A 100 22.34 14.50 -9.97
N LEU A 101 21.12 13.99 -9.99
CA LEU A 101 20.30 13.84 -8.79
C LEU A 101 20.99 12.95 -7.74
N LYS A 102 21.64 11.85 -8.17
CA LYS A 102 22.40 10.98 -7.26
C LYS A 102 23.54 11.75 -6.58
N LYS A 103 24.29 12.59 -7.31
CA LYS A 103 25.35 13.43 -6.73
C LYS A 103 24.80 14.43 -5.71
N LEU A 104 23.71 15.13 -6.06
CA LEU A 104 23.07 16.10 -5.18
C LEU A 104 22.60 15.46 -3.86
N ILE A 105 21.97 14.29 -3.93
CA ILE A 105 21.51 13.56 -2.74
C ILE A 105 22.70 13.17 -1.85
N ILE A 106 23.81 12.70 -2.43
CA ILE A 106 25.01 12.33 -1.66
C ILE A 106 25.57 13.55 -0.94
N GLU A 107 25.70 14.70 -1.62
CA GLU A 107 26.22 15.92 -1.01
C GLU A 107 25.28 16.47 0.07
N ALA A 108 23.97 16.46 -0.17
CA ALA A 108 22.97 16.88 0.82
C ALA A 108 23.08 16.04 2.10
N LYS A 109 23.21 14.71 1.97
CA LYS A 109 23.40 13.81 3.12
C LYS A 109 24.69 14.12 3.89
N LYS A 110 25.80 14.38 3.19
CA LYS A 110 27.09 14.74 3.81
C LYS A 110 26.99 16.02 4.62
N ILE A 111 26.39 17.07 4.06
CA ILE A 111 26.24 18.37 4.73
C ILE A 111 25.45 18.20 6.02
N THR A 112 24.31 17.50 5.96
CA THR A 112 23.48 17.26 7.14
C THR A 112 24.20 16.42 8.19
N SER A 113 24.96 15.39 7.80
CA SER A 113 25.77 14.62 8.76
C SER A 113 26.89 15.43 9.42
N ARG A 114 27.44 16.44 8.74
CA ARG A 114 28.48 17.34 9.31
C ARG A 114 27.89 18.34 10.29
N ASN A 115 26.70 18.88 10.00
CA ASN A 115 26.01 19.85 10.85
C ASN A 115 25.31 19.23 12.07
N SER A 116 25.36 17.90 12.21
CA SER A 116 24.76 17.18 13.35
C SER A 116 25.77 16.89 14.48
N TYR A 117 26.98 17.45 14.38
CA TYR A 117 28.03 17.50 15.40
C TYR A 117 28.26 18.96 15.80
#